data_AF-A0A8C7XY06-F1
#
_entry.id   AF-A0A8C7XY06-F1
#
_cell.length_a   1.000
_cell.length_b   1.000
_cell.length_c   1.000
_cell.angle_alpha   90.00
_cell.angle_beta   90.00
_cell.angle_gamma   90.00
#
_symmetry.space_group_name_H-M   'P 1'
#
loop_
_entity.id
_entity.type
_entity.pdbx_description
1 polymer ?
#
loop_
_entity_poly.entity_id
_entity_poly.type
_entity_poly.pdbx_seq_one_letter_code
_entity_poly.pdbx_strand_id
1 'polypeptide(L)'
;MRTDWRRREMLKVSFSFFFYLYRHIFHVHWMSHLTLEELKDLGHQIPYFLVFFTCVSNANQQHFAHEALSSGVSLQKQLMKIQKDVRKFQHHLIDVKPTPELIERLKDIMSDVETSINSLKEEQRSCFEKYLKEEMIVRLEISAYEKKIENWSLPAKSNPKLPSAPTTKIKLHNRDLPAEVRAPEDFLQKTGGPYGGWDQCDHQVFLRIWTKHRGQTSYRNEAKLHLPDKTAEEIKRHECWHLELLSLQEKKKKAIQLWKANKRQEHQIRKHSQEETEKAQRAEEEARILADRHRYISVKFGLQSGVSKE
;
A
#
# COMPACT_ATOMS: atom_id res chain seq x y z
N MET A 1 -6.93 28.71 4.53
CA MET A 1 -8.15 27.89 4.77
C MET A 1 -8.57 26.98 3.61
N ARG A 2 -8.01 27.08 2.40
CA ARG A 2 -8.51 26.33 1.21
C ARG A 2 -7.76 25.01 0.90
N THR A 3 -6.75 24.66 1.69
CA THR A 3 -5.82 23.52 1.44
C THR A 3 -6.08 22.29 2.30
N ASP A 4 -6.87 22.40 3.38
CA ASP A 4 -7.14 21.30 4.32
C ASP A 4 -8.29 20.38 3.85
N TRP A 5 -9.22 20.93 3.06
CA TRP A 5 -10.24 20.16 2.36
C TRP A 5 -9.63 19.27 1.27
N ARG A 6 -8.70 19.82 0.46
CA ARG A 6 -8.05 19.05 -0.62
C ARG A 6 -7.20 17.88 -0.11
N ARG A 7 -6.57 17.99 1.07
CA ARG A 7 -5.72 16.92 1.62
C ARG A 7 -6.54 15.78 2.24
N ARG A 8 -7.68 16.09 2.87
CA ARG A 8 -8.67 15.08 3.31
C ARG A 8 -9.35 14.41 2.13
N GLU A 9 -9.68 15.15 1.09
CA GLU A 9 -10.26 14.59 -0.13
C GLU A 9 -9.22 13.77 -0.90
N MET A 10 -7.95 14.15 -0.94
CA MET A 10 -6.87 13.35 -1.56
C MET A 10 -6.58 12.04 -0.83
N LEU A 11 -6.69 12.00 0.50
CA LEU A 11 -6.55 10.77 1.28
C LEU A 11 -7.77 9.86 1.13
N LYS A 12 -8.99 10.43 1.08
CA LYS A 12 -10.21 9.68 0.73
C LYS A 12 -10.16 9.16 -0.70
N VAL A 13 -9.67 9.96 -1.64
CA VAL A 13 -9.51 9.58 -3.06
C VAL A 13 -8.43 8.53 -3.20
N SER A 14 -7.27 8.64 -2.54
CA SER A 14 -6.21 7.63 -2.60
C SER A 14 -6.64 6.30 -1.97
N PHE A 15 -7.37 6.36 -0.85
CA PHE A 15 -7.89 5.17 -0.17
C PHE A 15 -9.03 4.52 -0.96
N SER A 16 -9.99 5.32 -1.46
CA SER A 16 -11.03 4.83 -2.38
C SER A 16 -10.44 4.27 -3.66
N PHE A 17 -9.38 4.86 -4.20
CA PHE A 17 -8.73 4.42 -5.43
C PHE A 17 -7.96 3.11 -5.23
N PHE A 18 -7.27 2.94 -4.09
CA PHE A 18 -6.69 1.65 -3.70
C PHE A 18 -7.76 0.57 -3.52
N PHE A 19 -8.87 0.91 -2.86
CA PHE A 19 -10.02 -0.01 -2.69
C PHE A 19 -10.68 -0.34 -4.03
N TYR A 20 -10.77 0.62 -4.96
CA TYR A 20 -11.39 0.45 -6.26
C TYR A 20 -10.51 -0.37 -7.21
N LEU A 21 -9.19 -0.14 -7.22
CA LEU A 21 -8.24 -1.00 -7.94
C LEU A 21 -8.28 -2.43 -7.40
N TYR A 22 -8.32 -2.60 -6.08
CA TYR A 22 -8.34 -3.93 -5.48
C TYR A 22 -9.65 -4.69 -5.75
N ARG A 23 -10.80 -4.00 -5.68
CA ARG A 23 -12.12 -4.55 -6.04
C ARG A 23 -12.19 -4.96 -7.52
N HIS A 24 -11.54 -4.20 -8.40
CA HIS A 24 -11.59 -4.44 -9.84
C HIS A 24 -10.57 -5.49 -10.32
N ILE A 25 -9.43 -5.63 -9.65
CA ILE A 25 -8.38 -6.60 -9.99
C ILE A 25 -8.71 -8.01 -9.47
N PHE A 26 -9.31 -8.13 -8.28
CA PHE A 26 -9.52 -9.44 -7.63
C PHE A 26 -10.97 -9.96 -7.61
N HIS A 27 -11.93 -9.17 -8.12
CA HIS A 27 -13.35 -9.53 -8.31
C HIS A 27 -14.02 -10.28 -7.12
N VAL A 28 -13.62 -9.96 -5.88
CA VAL A 28 -14.09 -10.63 -4.66
C VAL A 28 -15.44 -10.05 -4.24
N HIS A 29 -16.52 -10.82 -4.44
CA HIS A 29 -17.92 -10.44 -4.18
C HIS A 29 -18.20 -9.98 -2.74
N TRP A 30 -17.38 -10.43 -1.78
CA TRP A 30 -17.53 -10.18 -0.33
C TRP A 30 -17.40 -8.71 0.08
N MET A 31 -16.77 -7.85 -0.72
CA MET A 31 -16.54 -6.44 -0.36
C MET A 31 -17.64 -5.47 -0.79
N SER A 32 -18.74 -5.95 -1.39
CA SER A 32 -19.77 -5.10 -2.00
C SER A 32 -20.65 -4.34 -0.99
N HIS A 33 -20.57 -4.65 0.30
CA HIS A 33 -21.43 -4.07 1.35
C HIS A 33 -20.73 -3.13 2.34
N LEU A 34 -19.41 -2.93 2.26
CA LEU A 34 -18.69 -2.10 3.23
C LEU A 34 -18.70 -0.62 2.81
N THR A 35 -19.41 0.22 3.57
CA THR A 35 -19.42 1.67 3.36
C THR A 35 -18.24 2.36 4.06
N LEU A 36 -17.85 3.54 3.55
CA LEU A 36 -16.70 4.33 4.04
C LEU A 36 -16.86 4.80 5.52
N GLU A 37 -18.06 4.68 6.08
CA GLU A 37 -18.39 4.93 7.49
C GLU A 37 -17.93 3.78 8.41
N GLU A 38 -18.07 2.51 7.98
CA GLU A 38 -17.67 1.33 8.77
C GLU A 38 -16.15 1.13 8.83
N LEU A 39 -15.43 1.63 7.84
CA LEU A 39 -13.97 1.54 7.74
C LEU A 39 -13.22 2.40 8.80
N LYS A 40 -13.90 3.37 9.43
CA LYS A 40 -13.32 4.19 10.51
C LYS A 40 -13.22 3.45 11.85
N ASP A 41 -14.11 2.49 12.12
CA ASP A 41 -14.10 1.66 13.33
C ASP A 41 -13.13 0.46 13.23
N LEU A 42 -12.66 0.16 12.01
CA LEU A 42 -11.77 -0.95 11.70
C LEU A 42 -10.26 -0.62 11.80
N GLY A 43 -9.90 0.45 12.50
CA GLY A 43 -8.49 0.83 12.75
C GLY A 43 -7.65 -0.29 13.40
N HIS A 44 -8.29 -1.25 14.05
CA HIS A 44 -7.65 -2.43 14.63
C HIS A 44 -7.40 -3.58 13.62
N GLN A 45 -8.02 -3.53 12.42
CA GLN A 45 -7.91 -4.54 11.37
C GLN A 45 -6.89 -4.22 10.26
N ILE A 46 -6.33 -3.00 10.23
CA ILE A 46 -5.25 -2.61 9.30
C ILE A 46 -4.05 -3.58 9.30
N PRO A 47 -3.60 -4.13 10.46
CA PRO A 47 -2.55 -5.15 10.49
C PRO A 47 -2.96 -6.45 9.76
N TYR A 48 -4.23 -6.84 9.85
CA TYR A 48 -4.75 -8.05 9.19
C TYR A 48 -4.83 -7.87 7.68
N PHE A 49 -5.14 -6.66 7.21
CA PHE A 49 -5.05 -6.33 5.79
C PHE A 49 -3.60 -6.40 5.29
N LEU A 50 -2.63 -5.81 5.97
CA LEU A 50 -1.21 -5.91 5.58
C LEU A 50 -0.69 -7.36 5.63
N VAL A 51 -1.11 -8.15 6.62
CA VAL A 51 -0.82 -9.59 6.68
C VAL A 51 -1.48 -10.33 5.52
N PHE A 52 -2.72 -10.00 5.16
CA PHE A 52 -3.40 -10.60 4.02
C PHE A 52 -2.71 -10.23 2.69
N PHE A 53 -2.34 -8.97 2.49
CA PHE A 53 -1.61 -8.50 1.30
C PHE A 53 -0.24 -9.17 1.16
N THR A 54 0.52 -9.27 2.25
CA THR A 54 1.81 -9.98 2.25
C THR A 54 1.63 -11.47 2.03
N CYS A 55 0.56 -12.07 2.57
CA CYS A 55 0.23 -13.48 2.35
C CYS A 55 -0.20 -13.77 0.90
N VAL A 56 -0.99 -12.89 0.27
CA VAL A 56 -1.40 -13.01 -1.14
C VAL A 56 -0.21 -12.79 -2.07
N SER A 57 0.66 -11.81 -1.78
CA SER A 57 1.88 -11.59 -2.56
C SER A 57 2.85 -12.77 -2.44
N ASN A 58 3.02 -13.33 -1.24
CA ASN A 58 3.80 -14.55 -1.03
C ASN A 58 3.15 -15.76 -1.73
N ALA A 59 1.83 -15.90 -1.66
CA ALA A 59 1.11 -17.00 -2.32
C ALA A 59 1.25 -16.93 -3.85
N ASN A 60 1.17 -15.74 -4.45
CA ASN A 60 1.44 -15.54 -5.87
C ASN A 60 2.89 -15.89 -6.22
N GLN A 61 3.86 -15.42 -5.43
CA GLN A 61 5.27 -15.73 -5.68
C GLN A 61 5.58 -17.23 -5.54
N GLN A 62 4.94 -17.90 -4.59
CA GLN A 62 5.01 -19.36 -4.43
C GLN A 62 4.30 -20.11 -5.55
N HIS A 63 3.17 -19.61 -6.06
CA HIS A 63 2.45 -20.20 -7.19
C HIS A 63 3.32 -20.16 -8.46
N PHE A 64 3.91 -19.00 -8.78
CA PHE A 64 4.85 -18.88 -9.90
C PHE A 64 6.07 -19.80 -9.75
N ALA A 65 6.62 -19.91 -8.54
CA ALA A 65 7.74 -20.82 -8.28
C ALA A 65 7.35 -22.30 -8.43
N HIS A 66 6.15 -22.69 -7.98
CA HIS A 66 5.64 -24.05 -8.09
C HIS A 66 5.35 -24.44 -9.55
N GLU A 67 4.77 -23.52 -10.32
CA GLU A 67 4.49 -23.73 -11.75
C GLU A 67 5.78 -23.86 -12.57
N ALA A 68 6.80 -23.03 -12.28
CA ALA A 68 8.12 -23.14 -12.87
C ALA A 68 8.82 -24.48 -12.52
N LEU A 69 8.74 -24.91 -11.26
CA LEU A 69 9.32 -26.16 -10.79
C LEU A 69 8.63 -27.38 -11.42
N SER A 70 7.29 -27.37 -11.49
CA SER A 70 6.49 -28.42 -12.11
C SER A 70 6.80 -28.57 -13.61
N SER A 71 6.93 -27.45 -14.32
CA SER A 71 7.32 -27.42 -15.73
C SER A 71 8.69 -28.07 -15.95
N GLY A 72 9.68 -27.73 -15.12
CA GLY A 72 11.03 -28.31 -15.16
C GLY A 72 11.06 -29.82 -14.85
N VAL A 73 10.28 -30.27 -13.87
CA VAL A 73 10.16 -31.69 -13.51
C VAL A 73 9.54 -32.51 -14.65
N SER A 74 8.56 -31.97 -15.39
CA SER A 74 7.95 -32.64 -16.54
C SER A 74 8.95 -32.83 -17.70
N LEU A 75 9.74 -31.79 -18.00
CA LEU A 75 10.77 -31.82 -19.04
C LEU A 75 11.87 -32.83 -18.69
N GLN A 76 12.31 -32.82 -17.43
CA GLN A 76 13.30 -33.77 -16.93
C GLN A 76 12.81 -35.22 -17.10
N LYS A 77 11.54 -35.49 -16.80
CA LYS A 77 10.92 -36.81 -16.97
C LYS A 77 10.90 -37.26 -18.43
N GLN A 78 10.55 -36.38 -19.36
CA GLN A 78 10.56 -36.68 -20.80
C GLN A 78 11.99 -36.92 -21.32
N LEU A 79 12.95 -36.12 -20.87
CA LEU A 79 14.36 -36.28 -21.25
C LEU A 79 14.94 -37.61 -20.76
N MET A 80 14.60 -38.01 -19.54
CA MET A 80 14.97 -39.32 -18.98
C MET A 80 14.39 -40.49 -19.78
N LYS A 81 13.16 -40.35 -20.29
CA LYS A 81 12.54 -41.35 -21.18
C LYS A 81 13.32 -41.47 -22.49
N ILE A 82 13.59 -40.35 -23.16
CA ILE A 82 14.36 -40.32 -24.42
C ILE A 82 15.74 -40.94 -24.21
N GLN A 83 16.45 -40.57 -23.15
CA GLN A 83 17.75 -41.15 -22.83
C GLN A 83 17.70 -42.67 -22.60
N LYS A 84 16.64 -43.16 -21.93
CA LYS A 84 16.45 -44.60 -21.73
C LYS A 84 16.20 -45.33 -23.06
N ASP A 85 15.38 -44.75 -23.93
CA ASP A 85 15.02 -45.34 -25.22
C ASP A 85 16.24 -45.33 -26.18
N VAL A 86 17.05 -44.26 -26.17
CA VAL A 86 18.33 -44.18 -26.90
C VAL A 86 19.35 -45.20 -26.40
N ARG A 87 19.47 -45.41 -25.08
CA ARG A 87 20.37 -46.44 -24.52
C ARG A 87 19.94 -47.86 -24.94
N LYS A 88 18.63 -48.13 -24.97
CA LYS A 88 18.11 -49.43 -25.46
C LYS A 88 18.42 -49.63 -26.94
N PHE A 89 18.30 -48.57 -27.74
CA PHE A 89 18.66 -48.60 -29.16
C PHE A 89 20.15 -48.91 -29.34
N GLN A 90 21.02 -48.19 -28.62
CA GLN A 90 22.46 -48.42 -28.62
C GLN A 90 22.84 -49.84 -28.20
N HIS A 91 22.16 -50.39 -27.19
CA HIS A 91 22.43 -51.76 -26.72
C HIS A 91 22.09 -52.83 -27.79
N HIS A 92 21.02 -52.63 -28.56
CA HIS A 92 20.69 -53.52 -29.68
C HIS A 92 21.67 -53.42 -30.86
N LEU A 93 22.53 -52.41 -30.90
CA LEU A 93 23.55 -52.24 -31.95
C LEU A 93 24.90 -52.91 -31.63
N ILE A 94 25.15 -53.33 -30.37
CA ILE A 94 26.50 -53.70 -29.94
C ILE A 94 26.90 -55.15 -30.25
N ASP A 95 25.97 -56.11 -30.50
CA ASP A 95 26.43 -57.50 -30.67
C ASP A 95 25.46 -58.48 -31.41
N VAL A 96 24.98 -58.16 -32.61
CA VAL A 96 24.12 -59.13 -33.35
C VAL A 96 24.26 -59.07 -34.88
N LYS A 97 24.30 -60.25 -35.52
CA LYS A 97 24.07 -60.40 -36.97
C LYS A 97 22.69 -59.85 -37.34
N PRO A 98 22.54 -59.06 -38.41
CA PRO A 98 21.26 -58.50 -38.84
C PRO A 98 20.30 -59.63 -39.21
N THR A 99 19.40 -59.94 -38.29
CA THR A 99 18.25 -60.84 -38.49
C THR A 99 17.04 -59.97 -38.83
N PRO A 100 16.11 -60.41 -39.70
CA PRO A 100 14.94 -59.63 -40.08
C PRO A 100 14.13 -59.14 -38.86
N GLU A 101 13.97 -59.98 -37.82
CA GLU A 101 13.24 -59.61 -36.60
C GLU A 101 13.96 -58.57 -35.74
N LEU A 102 15.29 -58.43 -35.87
CA LEU A 102 16.05 -57.41 -35.15
C LEU A 102 15.94 -56.06 -35.85
N ILE A 103 15.95 -56.05 -37.17
CA ILE A 103 15.77 -54.84 -37.99
C ILE A 103 14.39 -54.25 -37.75
N GLU A 104 13.36 -55.09 -37.65
CA GLU A 104 11.99 -54.65 -37.35
C GLU A 104 11.90 -54.02 -35.95
N ARG A 105 12.46 -54.68 -34.92
CA ARG A 105 12.54 -54.11 -33.56
C ARG A 105 13.32 -52.79 -33.48
N LEU A 106 14.39 -52.64 -34.27
CA LEU A 106 15.16 -51.39 -34.36
C LEU A 106 14.34 -50.26 -34.98
N LYS A 107 13.54 -50.55 -36.01
CA LYS A 107 12.63 -49.58 -36.64
C LYS A 107 11.55 -49.12 -35.65
N ASP A 108 10.99 -50.03 -34.87
CA ASP A 108 9.99 -49.69 -33.85
C ASP A 108 10.59 -48.78 -32.79
N ILE A 109 11.77 -49.11 -32.24
CA ILE A 109 12.45 -48.28 -31.24
C ILE A 109 12.80 -46.90 -31.82
N MET A 110 13.26 -46.84 -33.07
CA MET A 110 13.58 -45.57 -33.74
C MET A 110 12.32 -44.71 -33.94
N SER A 111 11.20 -45.33 -34.32
CA SER A 111 9.91 -44.66 -34.46
C SER A 111 9.38 -44.14 -33.12
N ASP A 112 9.53 -44.91 -32.04
CA ASP A 112 9.16 -44.50 -30.68
C ASP A 112 10.01 -43.31 -30.18
N VAL A 113 11.31 -43.32 -30.47
CA VAL A 113 12.22 -42.21 -30.15
C VAL A 113 11.85 -40.98 -30.95
N GLU A 114 11.61 -41.10 -32.25
CA GLU A 114 11.22 -40.00 -33.12
C GLU A 114 9.88 -39.38 -32.70
N THR A 115 8.89 -40.22 -32.38
CA THR A 115 7.58 -39.79 -31.87
C THR A 115 7.73 -39.07 -30.53
N SER A 116 8.56 -39.58 -29.63
CA SER A 116 8.82 -38.95 -28.32
C SER A 116 9.52 -37.59 -28.47
N ILE A 117 10.48 -37.47 -29.40
CA ILE A 117 11.17 -36.20 -29.71
C ILE A 117 10.18 -35.19 -30.31
N ASN A 118 9.35 -35.62 -31.26
CA ASN A 118 8.37 -34.74 -31.90
C ASN A 118 7.30 -34.28 -30.91
N SER A 119 6.82 -35.15 -30.03
CA SER A 119 5.88 -34.79 -28.96
C SER A 119 6.49 -33.75 -28.01
N LEU A 120 7.74 -33.95 -27.55
CA LEU A 120 8.43 -32.98 -26.70
C LEU A 120 8.58 -31.62 -27.40
N LYS A 121 8.98 -31.62 -28.69
CA LYS A 121 9.10 -30.39 -29.48
C LYS A 121 7.77 -29.65 -29.61
N GLU A 122 6.69 -30.38 -29.85
CA GLU A 122 5.34 -29.78 -29.98
C GLU A 122 4.84 -29.22 -28.66
N GLU A 123 5.03 -29.97 -27.56
CA GLU A 123 4.65 -29.53 -26.22
C GLU A 123 5.42 -28.27 -25.78
N GLN A 124 6.73 -28.23 -26.05
CA GLN A 124 7.54 -27.03 -25.83
C GLN A 124 7.04 -25.85 -26.67
N ARG A 125 6.77 -26.06 -27.96
CA ARG A 125 6.25 -25.00 -28.85
C ARG A 125 4.91 -24.44 -28.33
N SER A 126 3.98 -25.33 -27.97
CA SER A 126 2.68 -24.95 -27.44
C SER A 126 2.79 -24.17 -26.13
N CYS A 127 3.70 -24.59 -25.23
CA CYS A 127 3.96 -23.90 -23.98
C CYS A 127 4.51 -22.48 -24.20
N PHE A 128 5.48 -22.31 -25.09
CA PHE A 128 5.99 -20.98 -25.45
C PHE A 128 4.92 -20.10 -26.10
N GLU A 129 4.08 -20.65 -26.97
CA GLU A 129 3.00 -19.89 -27.60
C GLU A 129 1.97 -19.40 -26.56
N LYS A 130 1.65 -20.23 -25.57
CA LYS A 130 0.78 -19.84 -24.44
C LYS A 130 1.40 -18.67 -23.67
N TYR A 131 2.66 -18.76 -23.28
CA TYR A 131 3.34 -17.68 -22.54
C TYR A 131 3.43 -16.38 -23.34
N LEU A 132 3.70 -16.45 -24.65
CA LEU A 132 3.71 -15.26 -25.51
C LEU A 132 2.35 -14.56 -25.57
N LYS A 133 1.25 -15.32 -25.57
CA LYS A 133 -0.11 -14.76 -25.51
C LYS A 133 -0.37 -14.10 -24.16
N GLU A 134 -0.01 -14.76 -23.07
CA GLU A 134 -0.16 -14.20 -21.71
C GLU A 134 0.65 -12.91 -21.53
N GLU A 135 1.93 -12.92 -21.95
CA GLU A 135 2.79 -11.73 -21.92
C GLU A 135 2.18 -10.59 -22.74
N MET A 136 1.68 -10.88 -23.95
CA MET A 136 1.02 -9.89 -24.80
C MET A 136 -0.22 -9.29 -24.12
N ILE A 137 -1.07 -10.12 -23.50
CA ILE A 137 -2.27 -9.66 -22.79
C ILE A 137 -1.88 -8.75 -21.63
N VAL A 138 -0.96 -9.19 -20.77
CA VAL A 138 -0.50 -8.40 -19.62
C VAL A 138 0.13 -7.08 -20.06
N ARG A 139 0.90 -7.08 -21.16
CA ARG A 139 1.48 -5.85 -21.72
C ARG A 139 0.41 -4.88 -22.22
N LEU A 140 -0.64 -5.39 -22.88
CA LEU A 140 -1.78 -4.56 -23.30
C LEU A 140 -2.54 -3.99 -22.10
N GLU A 141 -2.72 -4.78 -21.04
CA GLU A 141 -3.33 -4.33 -19.79
C GLU A 141 -2.51 -3.21 -19.14
N ILE A 142 -1.19 -3.38 -19.01
CA ILE A 142 -0.27 -2.35 -18.50
C ILE A 142 -0.42 -1.07 -19.32
N SER A 143 -0.36 -1.15 -20.66
CA SER A 143 -0.51 0.03 -21.52
C SER A 143 -1.88 0.71 -21.36
N ALA A 144 -2.94 -0.06 -21.16
CA ALA A 144 -4.27 0.48 -20.87
C ALA A 144 -4.31 1.19 -19.51
N TYR A 145 -3.63 0.64 -18.49
CA TYR A 145 -3.51 1.28 -17.18
C TYR A 145 -2.64 2.53 -17.21
N GLU A 146 -1.52 2.53 -17.92
CA GLU A 146 -0.68 3.71 -18.14
C GLU A 146 -1.49 4.85 -18.75
N LYS A 147 -2.25 4.56 -19.82
CA LYS A 147 -3.16 5.55 -20.44
C LYS A 147 -4.24 6.05 -19.47
N LYS A 148 -4.80 5.17 -18.64
CA LYS A 148 -5.76 5.57 -17.59
C LYS A 148 -5.13 6.51 -16.57
N ILE A 149 -3.91 6.20 -16.13
CA ILE A 149 -3.16 7.03 -15.17
C ILE A 149 -2.85 8.40 -15.79
N GLU A 150 -2.43 8.45 -17.06
CA GLU A 150 -2.22 9.71 -17.78
C GLU A 150 -3.51 10.53 -17.87
N ASN A 151 -4.63 9.90 -18.22
CA ASN A 151 -5.94 10.57 -18.29
C ASN A 151 -6.39 11.10 -16.92
N TRP A 152 -6.14 10.37 -15.84
CA TRP A 152 -6.42 10.81 -14.47
C TRP A 152 -5.46 11.90 -13.97
N SER A 153 -4.27 11.98 -14.56
CA SER A 153 -3.25 12.99 -14.24
C SER A 153 -3.50 14.32 -14.95
N LEU A 154 -4.36 14.36 -15.96
CA LEU A 154 -4.78 15.59 -16.59
C LEU A 154 -5.83 16.30 -15.71
N PRO A 155 -5.61 17.57 -15.30
CA PRO A 155 -6.66 18.34 -14.66
C PRO A 155 -7.81 18.47 -15.65
N ALA A 156 -9.03 18.10 -15.22
CA ALA A 156 -10.25 18.22 -16.00
C ALA A 156 -10.30 19.62 -16.64
N LYS A 157 -10.08 19.67 -17.95
CA LYS A 157 -10.08 20.93 -18.70
C LYS A 157 -11.50 21.46 -18.75
N SER A 158 -11.80 22.45 -17.92
CA SER A 158 -12.82 23.45 -18.24
C SER A 158 -12.15 24.80 -18.44
N ASN A 159 -12.20 25.24 -19.71
CA ASN A 159 -12.00 26.56 -20.30
C ASN A 159 -10.59 27.02 -20.76
N PRO A 160 -10.49 27.60 -21.98
CA PRO A 160 -9.24 28.03 -22.60
C PRO A 160 -9.00 29.54 -22.42
N LYS A 161 -7.85 29.94 -21.87
CA LYS A 161 -6.97 30.97 -22.47
C LYS A 161 -5.72 31.27 -21.61
N LEU A 162 -4.61 31.41 -22.35
CA LEU A 162 -3.33 32.10 -22.08
C LEU A 162 -2.14 31.25 -21.57
N PRO A 163 -0.91 31.60 -22.03
CA PRO A 163 0.04 30.61 -22.54
C PRO A 163 1.36 30.49 -21.76
N SER A 164 2.00 29.33 -21.99
CA SER A 164 3.44 29.04 -21.94
C SER A 164 4.17 28.94 -20.57
N ALA A 165 4.34 27.67 -20.13
CA ALA A 165 5.55 26.93 -19.72
C ALA A 165 6.79 27.65 -19.09
N PRO A 166 7.67 26.96 -18.29
CA PRO A 166 7.88 25.51 -18.22
C PRO A 166 7.97 24.86 -16.81
N THR A 167 7.73 23.55 -16.85
CA THR A 167 8.24 22.43 -16.05
C THR A 167 9.06 22.68 -14.78
N THR A 168 8.83 21.75 -13.83
CA THR A 168 9.73 21.19 -12.80
C THR A 168 9.33 21.47 -11.34
N LYS A 169 9.24 20.36 -10.58
CA LYS A 169 9.43 20.18 -9.12
C LYS A 169 8.18 19.84 -8.31
N ILE A 170 7.89 18.53 -8.30
CA ILE A 170 7.14 17.76 -7.29
C ILE A 170 7.77 17.86 -5.86
N LYS A 171 8.81 18.68 -5.63
CA LYS A 171 9.47 18.83 -4.31
C LYS A 171 8.72 19.71 -3.30
N LEU A 172 7.59 20.34 -3.66
CA LEU A 172 7.02 21.38 -2.80
C LEU A 172 6.22 20.87 -1.59
N HIS A 173 5.73 19.62 -1.59
CA HIS A 173 4.75 19.23 -0.57
C HIS A 173 5.31 18.77 0.78
N ASN A 174 6.62 18.51 0.86
CA ASN A 174 7.26 17.98 2.07
C ASN A 174 7.90 19.06 2.94
N ARG A 175 7.96 20.33 2.49
CA ARG A 175 8.57 21.41 3.29
C ARG A 175 7.65 21.97 4.39
N ASP A 176 6.34 21.80 4.27
CA ASP A 176 5.34 22.41 5.17
C ASP A 176 4.94 21.53 6.38
N LEU A 177 5.53 20.35 6.54
CA LEU A 177 5.24 19.48 7.67
C LEU A 177 6.13 19.82 8.88
N PRO A 178 5.60 19.75 10.13
CA PRO A 178 6.40 19.92 11.33
C PRO A 178 7.62 19.01 11.35
N ALA A 179 8.72 19.48 11.96
CA ALA A 179 9.99 18.75 11.98
C ALA A 179 9.82 17.34 12.57
N GLU A 180 8.96 17.19 13.57
CA GLU A 180 8.65 15.93 14.25
C GLU A 180 7.95 14.92 13.33
N VAL A 181 7.19 15.39 12.33
CA VAL A 181 6.46 14.54 11.38
C VAL A 181 7.39 14.02 10.28
N ARG A 182 8.42 14.80 9.94
CA ARG A 182 9.44 14.45 8.94
C ARG A 182 10.60 13.68 9.51
N ALA A 183 10.94 13.89 10.79
CA ALA A 183 12.10 13.29 11.44
C ALA A 183 12.21 11.76 11.26
N PRO A 184 11.14 10.95 11.34
CA PRO A 184 11.26 9.52 11.05
C PRO A 184 11.62 9.21 9.59
N GLU A 185 11.04 9.94 8.64
CA GLU A 185 11.30 9.74 7.20
C GLU A 185 12.73 10.16 6.85
N ASP A 186 13.15 11.33 7.34
CA ASP A 186 14.50 11.85 7.16
C ASP A 186 15.53 10.93 7.82
N PHE A 187 15.20 10.31 8.95
CA PHE A 187 16.04 9.33 9.63
C PHE A 187 16.19 8.06 8.79
N LEU A 188 15.09 7.44 8.36
CA LEU A 188 15.12 6.26 7.50
C LEU A 188 15.90 6.51 6.20
N GLN A 189 15.70 7.67 5.57
CA GLN A 189 16.44 8.04 4.35
C GLN A 189 17.96 8.12 4.59
N LYS A 190 18.41 8.56 5.78
CA LYS A 190 19.83 8.68 6.14
C LYS A 190 20.44 7.36 6.64
N THR A 191 19.66 6.49 7.25
CA THR A 191 20.16 5.30 7.97
C THR A 191 20.00 3.99 7.18
N GLY A 192 19.87 4.05 5.85
CA GLY A 192 19.78 2.83 5.03
C GLY A 192 18.36 2.26 4.90
N GLY A 193 17.34 3.11 4.99
CA GLY A 193 15.96 2.77 4.65
C GLY A 193 15.20 2.05 5.78
N PRO A 194 14.08 1.36 5.43
CA PRO A 194 13.15 0.78 6.41
C PRO A 194 13.77 -0.29 7.31
N TYR A 195 14.89 -0.89 6.88
CA TYR A 195 15.57 -1.97 7.58
C TYR A 195 16.91 -1.55 8.20
N GLY A 196 17.23 -0.25 8.23
CA GLY A 196 18.47 0.23 8.88
C GLY A 196 19.76 -0.24 8.20
N GLY A 197 19.70 -0.56 6.91
CA GLY A 197 20.82 -1.15 6.16
C GLY A 197 20.99 -2.66 6.32
N TRP A 198 20.12 -3.34 7.06
CA TRP A 198 20.05 -4.81 7.08
C TRP A 198 19.18 -5.31 5.93
N ASP A 199 19.39 -6.57 5.52
CA ASP A 199 18.42 -7.22 4.64
C ASP A 199 17.10 -7.49 5.39
N GLN A 200 16.06 -7.78 4.61
CA GLN A 200 14.73 -7.99 5.14
C GLN A 200 14.63 -9.25 6.03
N CYS A 201 15.40 -10.30 5.74
CA CYS A 201 15.34 -11.56 6.47
C CYS A 201 15.94 -11.38 7.87
N ASP A 202 17.15 -10.83 7.95
CA ASP A 202 17.87 -10.55 9.18
C ASP A 202 17.08 -9.57 10.06
N HIS A 203 16.50 -8.53 9.45
CA HIS A 203 15.67 -7.57 10.16
C HIS A 203 14.44 -8.24 10.79
N GLN A 204 13.79 -9.17 10.09
CA GLN A 204 12.63 -9.89 10.61
C GLN A 204 13.00 -10.84 11.77
N VAL A 205 14.14 -11.52 11.67
CA VAL A 205 14.67 -12.34 12.77
C VAL A 205 14.96 -11.47 13.99
N PHE A 206 15.60 -10.32 13.79
CA PHE A 206 15.84 -9.34 14.84
C PHE A 206 14.54 -8.88 15.52
N LEU A 207 13.53 -8.46 14.76
CA LEU A 207 12.26 -7.98 15.32
C LEU A 207 11.53 -9.05 16.14
N ARG A 208 11.57 -10.32 15.69
CA ARG A 208 10.98 -11.44 16.40
C ARG A 208 11.61 -11.62 17.79
N ILE A 209 12.93 -11.62 17.85
CA ILE A 209 13.70 -11.80 19.10
C ILE A 209 13.56 -10.57 20.00
N TRP A 210 13.65 -9.36 19.42
CA TRP A 210 13.46 -8.09 20.12
C TRP A 210 12.09 -8.03 20.83
N THR A 211 11.02 -8.39 20.11
CA THR A 211 9.66 -8.40 20.64
C THR A 211 9.48 -9.46 21.74
N LYS A 212 10.06 -10.66 21.55
CA LYS A 212 10.05 -11.74 22.56
C LYS A 212 10.66 -11.28 23.88
N HIS A 213 11.77 -10.56 23.83
CA HIS A 213 12.47 -10.05 25.02
C HIS A 213 11.97 -8.69 25.50
N ARG A 214 10.93 -8.12 24.87
CA ARG A 214 10.42 -6.78 25.18
C ARG A 214 11.52 -5.70 25.20
N GLY A 215 12.55 -5.85 24.38
CA GLY A 215 13.71 -4.95 24.34
C GLY A 215 14.66 -5.03 25.54
N GLN A 216 14.61 -6.10 26.36
CA GLN A 216 15.58 -6.32 27.44
C GLN A 216 16.91 -6.85 26.91
N THR A 217 18.02 -6.56 27.59
CA THR A 217 19.40 -6.91 27.18
C THR A 217 19.64 -8.40 26.95
N SER A 218 18.80 -9.29 27.50
CA SER A 218 18.77 -10.72 27.22
C SER A 218 18.57 -11.05 25.74
N TYR A 219 17.98 -10.14 24.95
CA TYR A 219 17.79 -10.33 23.51
C TYR A 219 19.12 -10.49 22.76
N ARG A 220 20.22 -9.87 23.22
CA ARG A 220 21.51 -9.87 22.49
C ARG A 220 22.09 -11.27 22.35
N ASN A 221 21.96 -12.08 23.41
CA ASN A 221 22.45 -13.45 23.42
C ASN A 221 21.66 -14.33 22.46
N GLU A 222 20.33 -14.17 22.43
CA GLU A 222 19.46 -14.92 21.51
C GLU A 222 19.63 -14.43 20.05
N ALA A 223 19.78 -13.13 19.83
CA ALA A 223 20.01 -12.56 18.50
C ALA A 223 21.29 -13.11 17.87
N LYS A 224 22.36 -13.28 18.65
CA LYS A 224 23.62 -13.88 18.16
C LYS A 224 23.48 -15.34 17.71
N LEU A 225 22.55 -16.10 18.30
CA LEU A 225 22.31 -17.49 17.91
C LEU A 225 21.55 -17.61 16.59
N HIS A 226 20.66 -16.66 16.31
CA HIS A 226 19.80 -16.68 15.13
C HIS A 226 20.31 -15.82 13.96
N LEU A 227 21.32 -14.99 14.20
CA LEU A 227 22.00 -14.16 13.22
C LEU A 227 23.52 -14.45 13.27
N PRO A 228 23.95 -15.65 12.82
CA PRO A 228 25.36 -16.05 12.91
C PRO A 228 26.28 -15.16 12.05
N ASP A 229 25.74 -14.56 10.99
CA ASP A 229 26.45 -13.68 10.07
C ASP A 229 26.62 -12.25 10.62
N LYS A 230 26.04 -11.93 11.79
CA LYS A 230 26.12 -10.60 12.40
C LYS A 230 26.95 -10.63 13.68
N THR A 231 27.86 -9.67 13.79
CA THR A 231 28.66 -9.44 14.99
C THR A 231 27.83 -8.87 16.13
N ALA A 232 28.30 -9.03 17.38
CA ALA A 232 27.62 -8.48 18.55
C ALA A 232 27.52 -6.95 18.48
N GLU A 233 28.54 -6.31 17.91
CA GLU A 233 28.62 -4.88 17.66
C GLU A 233 27.59 -4.43 16.62
N GLU A 234 27.37 -5.21 15.55
CA GLU A 234 26.32 -4.95 14.55
C GLU A 234 24.93 -5.03 15.15
N ILE A 235 24.67 -6.08 15.95
CA ILE A 235 23.40 -6.27 16.65
C ILE A 235 23.12 -5.10 17.60
N LYS A 236 24.14 -4.62 18.31
CA LYS A 236 24.04 -3.45 19.20
C LYS A 236 23.79 -2.15 18.43
N ARG A 237 24.49 -1.93 17.31
CA ARG A 237 24.26 -0.76 16.45
C ARG A 237 22.84 -0.74 15.91
N HIS A 238 22.34 -1.89 15.49
CA HIS A 238 20.98 -2.03 14.97
C HIS A 238 19.91 -1.85 16.05
N GLU A 239 20.17 -2.29 17.28
CA GLU A 239 19.33 -1.95 18.43
C GLU A 239 19.27 -0.45 18.68
N CYS A 240 20.42 0.24 18.72
CA CYS A 240 20.44 1.70 18.90
C CYS A 240 19.61 2.40 17.81
N TRP A 241 19.79 1.99 16.56
CA TRP A 241 19.00 2.48 15.43
C TRP A 241 17.50 2.24 15.62
N HIS A 242 17.10 1.03 16.04
CA HIS A 242 15.70 0.67 16.23
C HIS A 242 15.05 1.48 17.37
N LEU A 243 15.77 1.67 18.48
CA LEU A 243 15.32 2.49 19.60
C LEU A 243 15.15 3.96 19.21
N GLU A 244 16.07 4.50 18.42
CA GLU A 244 15.96 5.86 17.91
C GLU A 244 14.75 6.01 16.97
N LEU A 245 14.53 5.05 16.07
CA LEU A 245 13.36 5.03 15.21
C LEU A 245 12.05 5.03 16.01
N LEU A 246 11.94 4.19 17.05
CA LEU A 246 10.78 4.13 17.94
C LEU A 246 10.55 5.48 18.65
N SER A 247 11.60 6.12 19.14
CA SER A 247 11.54 7.44 19.77
C SER A 247 11.01 8.51 18.80
N LEU A 248 11.50 8.52 17.56
CA LEU A 248 11.05 9.44 16.53
C LEU A 248 9.58 9.19 16.13
N GLN A 249 9.17 7.93 16.00
CA GLN A 249 7.78 7.56 15.74
C GLN A 249 6.83 8.01 16.85
N GLU A 250 7.24 7.86 18.12
CA GLU A 250 6.45 8.32 19.26
C GLU A 250 6.34 9.85 19.31
N LYS A 251 7.43 10.58 19.03
CA LYS A 251 7.40 12.05 18.88
C LYS A 251 6.45 12.49 17.77
N LYS A 252 6.50 11.83 16.60
CA LYS A 252 5.55 12.08 15.50
C LYS A 252 4.10 11.85 15.93
N LYS A 253 3.82 10.75 16.61
CA LYS A 253 2.47 10.43 17.13
C LYS A 253 1.98 11.50 18.10
N LYS A 254 2.82 11.90 19.07
CA LYS A 254 2.51 12.97 20.03
C LYS A 254 2.24 14.31 19.34
N ALA A 255 3.07 14.70 18.38
CA ALA A 255 2.88 15.94 17.62
C ALA A 255 1.53 15.94 16.86
N ILE A 256 1.18 14.82 16.22
CA ILE A 256 -0.11 14.67 15.52
C ILE A 256 -1.28 14.72 16.51
N GLN A 257 -1.16 14.07 17.67
CA GLN A 257 -2.20 14.10 18.71
C GLN A 257 -2.42 15.51 19.26
N LEU A 258 -1.33 16.22 19.59
CA LEU A 258 -1.39 17.59 20.08
C LEU A 258 -2.01 18.53 19.03
N TRP A 259 -1.61 18.39 17.77
CA TRP A 259 -2.21 19.15 16.67
C TRP A 259 -3.72 18.89 16.54
N LYS A 260 -4.15 17.62 16.63
CA LYS A 260 -5.58 17.25 16.61
C LYS A 260 -6.33 17.86 17.81
N ALA A 261 -5.76 17.78 19.00
CA ALA A 261 -6.36 18.35 20.21
C ALA A 261 -6.52 19.86 20.11
N ASN A 262 -5.46 20.56 19.68
CA ASN A 262 -5.48 22.00 19.47
C ASN A 262 -6.53 22.41 18.41
N LYS A 263 -6.64 21.65 17.31
CA LYS A 263 -7.66 21.92 16.29
C LYS A 263 -9.09 21.73 16.79
N ARG A 264 -9.33 20.75 17.66
CA ARG A 264 -10.63 20.56 18.31
C ARG A 264 -10.94 21.72 19.26
N GLN A 265 -9.98 22.10 20.09
CA GLN A 265 -10.14 23.21 21.04
C GLN A 265 -10.41 24.53 20.31
N GLU A 266 -9.64 24.85 19.26
CA GLU A 266 -9.85 26.03 18.42
C GLU A 266 -11.26 26.06 17.82
N HIS A 267 -11.77 24.91 17.38
CA HIS A 267 -13.14 24.82 16.86
C HIS A 267 -14.19 25.06 17.95
N GLN A 268 -14.00 24.51 19.16
CA GLN A 268 -14.92 24.72 20.28
C GLN A 268 -14.94 26.19 20.74
N ILE A 269 -13.77 26.84 20.82
CA ILE A 269 -13.67 28.26 21.18
C ILE A 269 -14.41 29.12 20.14
N ARG A 270 -14.23 28.83 18.84
CA ARG A 270 -14.95 29.55 17.78
C ARG A 270 -16.46 29.37 17.88
N LYS A 271 -16.92 28.15 18.17
CA LYS A 271 -18.35 27.87 18.35
C LYS A 271 -18.92 28.60 19.56
N HIS A 272 -18.22 28.57 20.69
CA HIS A 272 -18.64 29.28 21.91
C HIS A 272 -18.70 30.80 21.69
N SER A 273 -17.68 31.37 21.07
CA SER A 273 -17.65 32.80 20.74
C SER A 273 -18.79 33.22 19.80
N GLN A 274 -19.12 32.38 18.81
CA GLN A 274 -20.28 32.59 17.95
C GLN A 274 -21.60 32.51 18.73
N GLU A 275 -21.75 31.53 19.62
CA GLU A 275 -22.95 31.41 20.46
C GLU A 275 -23.09 32.59 21.44
N GLU A 276 -22.00 33.09 22.01
CA GLU A 276 -21.98 34.29 22.88
C GLU A 276 -22.35 35.57 22.13
N THR A 277 -21.79 35.78 20.94
CA THR A 277 -22.12 36.95 20.11
C THR A 277 -23.58 36.93 19.64
N GLU A 278 -24.12 35.77 19.26
CA GLU A 278 -25.55 35.64 18.93
C GLU A 278 -26.47 35.87 20.14
N LYS A 279 -26.08 35.41 21.33
CA LYS A 279 -26.82 35.71 22.57
C LYS A 279 -26.79 37.19 22.91
N ALA A 280 -25.64 37.85 22.79
CA ALA A 280 -25.51 39.28 23.02
C ALA A 280 -26.38 40.10 22.05
N GLN A 281 -26.36 39.75 20.76
CA GLN A 281 -27.21 40.40 19.74
C GLN A 281 -28.70 40.22 20.02
N ARG A 282 -29.13 39.01 20.43
CA ARG A 282 -30.54 38.78 20.83
C ARG A 282 -30.95 39.62 22.04
N ALA A 283 -30.11 39.67 23.07
CA ALA A 283 -30.38 40.47 24.26
C ALA A 283 -30.45 41.99 23.96
N GLU A 284 -29.57 42.47 23.07
CA GLU A 284 -29.59 43.86 22.62
C GLU A 284 -30.84 44.20 21.81
N GLU A 285 -31.26 43.30 20.91
CA GLU A 285 -32.51 43.43 20.15
C GLU A 285 -33.74 43.46 21.08
N GLU A 286 -33.82 42.54 22.05
CA GLU A 286 -34.90 42.49 23.04
C GLU A 286 -34.94 43.78 23.87
N ALA A 287 -33.78 44.29 24.31
CA ALA A 287 -33.68 45.55 25.03
C ALA A 287 -34.15 46.74 24.17
N ARG A 288 -33.80 46.76 22.88
CA ARG A 288 -34.26 47.78 21.93
C ARG A 288 -35.77 47.75 21.75
N ILE A 289 -36.35 46.57 21.54
CA ILE A 289 -37.81 46.39 21.41
C ILE A 289 -38.52 46.85 22.69
N LEU A 290 -37.99 46.51 23.87
CA LEU A 290 -38.55 46.93 25.15
C LEU A 290 -38.51 48.46 25.30
N ALA A 291 -37.38 49.09 24.97
CA ALA A 291 -37.20 50.53 25.03
C ALA A 291 -38.15 51.27 24.07
N ASP A 292 -38.33 50.77 22.84
CA ASP A 292 -39.26 51.34 21.87
C ASP A 292 -40.71 51.20 22.32
N ARG A 293 -41.08 50.05 22.90
CA ARG A 293 -42.41 49.85 23.50
C ARG A 293 -42.67 50.83 24.65
N HIS A 294 -41.67 51.03 25.53
CA HIS A 294 -41.78 52.00 26.63
C HIS A 294 -41.94 53.43 26.10
N ARG A 295 -41.14 53.81 25.09
CA ARG A 295 -41.25 55.12 24.41
C ARG A 295 -42.63 55.33 23.80
N TYR A 296 -43.18 54.34 23.10
CA TYR A 296 -44.52 54.40 22.50
C TYR A 296 -45.60 54.59 23.57
N ILE A 297 -45.52 53.86 24.68
CA ILE A 297 -46.47 54.00 25.80
C ILE A 297 -46.37 55.40 26.41
N SER A 298 -45.17 55.92 26.68
CA SER A 298 -44.98 57.27 27.24
C SER A 298 -45.54 58.37 26.34
N VAL A 299 -45.38 58.24 25.01
CA VAL A 299 -45.94 59.19 24.03
C VAL A 299 -47.47 59.07 23.94
N LYS A 300 -48.01 57.85 23.95
CA LYS A 300 -49.45 57.60 23.81
C LYS A 300 -50.26 58.01 25.04
N PHE A 301 -49.69 57.91 26.24
CA PHE A 301 -50.36 58.25 27.50
C PHE A 301 -49.96 59.61 28.09
N GLY A 302 -49.17 60.43 27.37
CA GLY A 302 -49.03 61.86 27.67
C GLY A 302 -48.43 62.21 29.04
N LEU A 303 -47.43 61.47 29.51
CA LEU A 303 -46.65 61.87 30.69
C LEU A 303 -45.59 62.91 30.30
N GLN A 304 -46.01 64.15 30.06
CA GLN A 304 -45.11 65.31 30.17
C GLN A 304 -44.91 65.58 31.66
N SER A 305 -43.68 65.36 32.14
CA SER A 305 -43.22 65.86 33.43
C SER A 305 -43.39 67.38 33.45
N GLY A 306 -44.28 67.88 34.31
CA GLY A 306 -44.43 69.30 34.59
C GLY A 306 -43.12 69.89 35.10
N VAL A 307 -42.54 70.80 34.33
CA VAL A 307 -41.54 71.75 34.81
C VAL A 307 -42.30 72.80 35.60
N SER A 308 -42.30 72.69 36.93
CA SER A 308 -42.66 73.82 37.80
C SER A 308 -41.59 74.90 37.66
N LYS A 309 -42.00 76.05 37.16
CA LYS A 309 -41.27 77.32 37.32
C LYS A 309 -41.55 77.85 38.72
N GLU A 310 -40.50 78.18 39.46
CA GLU A 310 -40.51 79.27 40.45
C GLU A 310 -39.83 80.49 39.85
#